data_AF-A0A8C5IFK5-F1
#
_entry.id   AF-A0A8C5IFK5-F1
#
_cell.length_a   1.000
_cell.length_b   1.000
_cell.length_c   1.000
_cell.angle_alpha   90.00
_cell.angle_beta   90.00
_cell.angle_gamma   90.00
#
_symmetry.space_group_name_H-M   'P 1'
#
loop_
_entity.id
_entity.type
_entity.pdbx_description
1 polymer ?
#
loop_
_entity_poly.entity_id
_entity_poly.type
_entity_poly.pdbx_seq_one_letter_code
_entity_poly.pdbx_strand_id
1 'polypeptide(L)'
;MSSSKFPGADSPVRIYALGGLGEVGKNCYCVENDADLVILDSGVKFPDYTTPGVNYIIPDFTHLKEVSQKIRALVITHGHEDHIGSIPFLLQMVKVPLIYASKLACSLIRHKLTEYHLTDATKLIEIDDDSDFYAGSCF
;
A
#
# COMPACT_ATOMS: atom_id res chain seq x y z
N MET A 1 21.85 -3.36 30.85
CA MET A 1 21.97 -4.67 30.17
C MET A 1 21.38 -4.52 28.78
N SER A 2 22.24 -4.72 27.78
CA SER A 2 22.03 -4.82 26.33
C SER A 2 21.09 -3.82 25.64
N SER A 3 21.73 -2.85 24.98
CA SER A 3 21.30 -2.04 23.85
C SER A 3 20.36 -2.75 22.86
N SER A 4 19.34 -2.00 22.44
CA SER A 4 18.27 -2.31 21.49
C SER A 4 18.76 -3.02 20.22
N LYS A 5 18.17 -4.18 19.92
CA LYS A 5 18.43 -4.98 18.72
C LYS A 5 17.99 -4.34 17.38
N PHE A 6 17.43 -3.14 17.40
CA PHE A 6 16.93 -2.45 16.21
C PHE A 6 17.33 -0.97 16.25
N PRO A 7 18.08 -0.48 15.26
CA PRO A 7 18.29 0.96 15.08
C PRO A 7 16.91 1.62 14.89
N GLY A 8 16.51 2.52 15.79
CA GLY A 8 15.20 3.19 15.73
C GLY A 8 14.20 2.86 16.84
N ALA A 9 14.60 2.12 17.88
CA ALA A 9 13.72 1.79 19.01
C ALA A 9 13.10 3.00 19.74
N ASP A 10 13.66 4.21 19.58
CA ASP A 10 13.15 5.45 20.17
C ASP A 10 12.41 6.38 19.16
N SER A 11 12.26 5.98 17.90
CA SER A 11 11.55 6.79 16.89
C SER A 11 10.03 6.62 17.05
N PRO A 12 9.25 7.72 17.14
CA PRO A 12 7.80 7.63 17.26
C PRO A 12 7.19 7.04 15.98
N VAL A 13 6.28 6.08 16.17
CA VAL A 13 5.49 5.50 15.07
C VAL A 13 4.24 6.35 14.84
N ARG A 14 4.03 6.77 13.60
CA ARG A 14 2.84 7.48 13.13
C ARG A 14 1.94 6.50 12.39
N ILE A 15 0.65 6.55 12.67
CA ILE A 15 -0.37 5.75 11.96
C ILE A 15 -1.43 6.72 11.46
N TYR A 16 -1.71 6.68 10.16
CA TYR A 16 -2.72 7.55 9.55
C TYR A 16 -3.45 6.84 8.41
N ALA A 17 -4.67 7.29 8.14
CA ALA A 17 -5.51 6.79 7.06
C ALA A 17 -5.56 7.81 5.92
N LEU A 18 -5.30 7.34 4.69
CA LEU A 18 -5.54 8.10 3.45
C LEU A 18 -6.93 7.77 2.86
N GLY A 19 -7.54 6.67 3.32
CA GLY A 19 -8.92 6.30 3.02
C GLY A 19 -9.39 5.10 3.87
N GLY A 20 -10.70 4.83 3.84
CA GLY A 20 -11.34 3.75 4.61
C GLY A 20 -11.83 4.16 6.01
N LEU A 21 -11.33 5.27 6.58
CA LEU A 21 -11.82 5.78 7.85
C LEU A 21 -13.05 6.68 7.67
N GLY A 22 -14.16 6.31 8.30
CA GLY A 22 -15.43 7.06 8.20
C GLY A 22 -16.17 6.87 6.87
N GLU A 23 -15.77 5.88 6.06
CA GLU A 23 -16.41 5.54 4.80
C GLU A 23 -16.30 4.04 4.48
N VAL A 24 -17.02 3.59 3.46
CA VAL A 24 -16.91 2.21 2.94
C VAL A 24 -16.07 2.21 1.68
N GLY A 25 -15.00 1.41 1.72
CA GLY A 25 -14.03 1.22 0.65
C GLY A 25 -12.91 2.26 0.62
N LYS A 26 -12.11 2.26 -0.45
CA LYS A 26 -10.91 3.09 -0.57
C LYS A 26 -9.93 2.88 0.61
N ASN A 27 -9.76 1.64 1.06
CA ASN A 27 -8.87 1.34 2.18
C ASN A 27 -7.43 1.69 1.81
N CYS A 28 -6.79 2.52 2.63
CA CYS A 28 -5.38 2.86 2.50
C CYS A 28 -4.88 3.45 3.82
N TYR A 29 -4.04 2.70 4.53
CA TYR A 29 -3.47 3.10 5.80
C TYR A 29 -1.95 3.14 5.70
N CYS A 30 -1.31 3.94 6.55
CA CYS A 30 0.14 4.08 6.55
C CYS A 30 0.67 3.93 7.96
N VAL A 31 1.75 3.19 8.09
CA VAL A 31 2.55 3.06 9.31
C VAL A 31 3.93 3.58 8.98
N GLU A 32 4.32 4.68 9.61
CA GLU A 32 5.52 5.43 9.29
C GLU A 32 6.36 5.69 10.56
N ASN A 33 7.68 5.57 10.45
CA ASN A 33 8.62 6.17 11.40
C ASN A 33 9.53 7.19 10.67
N ASP A 34 10.58 7.68 11.32
CA ASP A 34 11.40 8.73 10.70
C ASP A 34 12.14 8.28 9.42
N ALA A 35 12.38 6.98 9.22
CA ALA A 35 13.15 6.42 8.11
C ALA A 35 12.33 5.60 7.10
N ASP A 36 11.27 4.92 7.57
CA ASP A 36 10.57 3.86 6.85
C ASP A 36 9.06 4.07 6.90
N LEU A 37 8.40 3.70 5.79
CA LEU A 37 6.95 3.77 5.62
C LEU A 37 6.44 2.47 4.97
N VAL A 38 5.44 1.87 5.60
CA VAL A 38 4.69 0.73 5.06
C VAL A 38 3.24 1.17 4.81
N ILE A 39 2.75 0.88 3.62
CA ILE A 39 1.36 1.14 3.24
C ILE A 39 0.58 -0.16 3.41
N LEU A 40 -0.61 -0.09 4.00
CA LEU A 40 -1.56 -1.18 4.11
C LEU A 40 -2.73 -0.90 3.18
N ASP A 41 -2.93 -1.76 2.20
CA ASP A 41 -3.94 -1.66 1.14
C ASP A 41 -3.88 -0.36 0.29
N SER A 42 -4.48 -0.42 -0.89
CA SER A 42 -4.66 0.69 -1.80
C SER A 42 -5.90 0.40 -2.65
N GLY A 43 -7.06 0.73 -2.09
CA GLY A 43 -8.37 0.45 -2.66
C GLY A 43 -9.06 1.60 -3.40
N VAL A 44 -10.09 1.27 -4.18
CA VAL A 44 -11.05 2.24 -4.71
C VAL A 44 -12.32 2.28 -3.86
N LYS A 45 -13.06 3.38 -3.98
CA LYS A 45 -14.48 3.44 -3.66
C LYS A 45 -15.25 3.65 -4.94
N PHE A 46 -16.33 2.89 -5.08
CA PHE A 46 -17.24 3.06 -6.21
C PHE A 46 -18.10 4.32 -5.99
N PRO A 47 -18.25 5.17 -7.01
CA PRO A 47 -19.10 6.35 -6.94
C PRO A 47 -20.58 5.96 -6.81
N ASP A 48 -21.36 6.87 -6.22
CA ASP A 48 -22.81 6.75 -6.14
C ASP A 48 -23.51 7.69 -7.15
N TYR A 49 -24.84 7.78 -7.06
CA TYR A 49 -25.65 8.61 -7.95
C TYR A 49 -25.33 10.12 -7.87
N THR A 50 -24.57 10.57 -6.87
CA THR A 50 -24.19 11.98 -6.69
C THR A 50 -22.96 12.37 -7.51
N THR A 51 -22.25 11.41 -8.10
CA THR A 51 -21.01 11.62 -8.84
C THR A 51 -21.06 11.04 -10.27
N PRO A 52 -21.96 11.57 -11.13
CA PRO A 52 -22.14 11.05 -12.48
C PRO A 52 -20.88 11.24 -13.34
N GLY A 53 -20.50 10.18 -14.06
CA GLY A 53 -19.34 10.18 -14.97
C GLY A 53 -18.00 9.83 -14.32
N VAL A 54 -17.96 9.67 -12.99
CA VAL A 54 -16.79 9.15 -12.27
C VAL A 54 -16.81 7.62 -12.32
N ASN A 55 -15.66 6.97 -12.54
CA ASN A 55 -15.56 5.50 -12.49
C ASN A 55 -15.07 5.00 -11.12
N TYR A 56 -14.09 5.69 -10.53
CA TYR A 56 -13.48 5.33 -9.25
C TYR A 56 -13.14 6.57 -8.44
N ILE A 57 -13.25 6.45 -7.11
CA ILE A 57 -12.73 7.41 -6.14
C ILE A 57 -11.54 6.73 -5.44
N ILE A 58 -10.37 7.39 -5.42
CA ILE A 58 -9.11 6.82 -4.90
C ILE A 58 -8.57 7.67 -3.73
N PRO A 59 -7.64 7.15 -2.91
CA PRO A 59 -6.97 7.94 -1.88
C PRO A 59 -6.15 9.09 -2.49
N ASP A 60 -5.95 10.17 -1.73
CA ASP A 60 -5.01 11.22 -2.12
C ASP A 60 -3.58 10.81 -1.76
N PHE A 61 -2.76 10.55 -2.77
CA PHE A 61 -1.37 10.12 -2.60
C PHE A 61 -0.37 11.28 -2.58
N THR A 62 -0.82 12.54 -2.53
CA THR A 62 0.06 13.72 -2.51
C THR A 62 1.10 13.62 -1.38
N HIS A 63 0.66 13.24 -0.18
CA HIS A 63 1.58 13.07 0.94
C HIS A 63 2.61 11.95 0.71
N LEU A 64 2.20 10.80 0.16
CA LEU A 64 3.11 9.69 -0.15
C LEU A 64 4.18 10.09 -1.18
N LYS A 65 3.85 11.00 -2.09
CA LYS A 65 4.79 11.55 -3.05
C LYS A 65 5.89 12.37 -2.39
N GLU A 66 5.56 13.13 -1.36
CA GLU A 66 6.51 13.93 -0.58
C GLU A 66 7.49 13.05 0.21
N VAL A 67 7.02 11.92 0.74
CA VAL A 67 7.82 10.98 1.53
C VAL A 67 8.22 9.71 0.78
N SER A 68 8.20 9.74 -0.56
CA SER A 68 8.36 8.52 -1.39
C SER A 68 9.65 7.74 -1.13
N GLN A 69 10.71 8.39 -0.63
CA GLN A 69 11.99 7.74 -0.30
C GLN A 69 11.92 6.81 0.91
N LYS A 70 10.90 6.99 1.77
CA LYS A 70 10.66 6.15 2.96
C LYS A 70 9.87 4.89 2.64
N ILE A 71 9.16 4.84 1.51
CA ILE A 71 8.26 3.73 1.17
C ILE A 71 9.09 2.44 0.99
N ARG A 72 8.82 1.45 1.85
CA ARG A 72 9.50 0.14 1.82
C ARG A 72 8.64 -0.96 1.23
N ALA A 73 7.34 -0.92 1.50
CA ALA A 73 6.43 -1.93 1.00
C ALA A 73 4.98 -1.44 0.98
N LEU A 74 4.20 -2.08 0.11
CA LEU A 74 2.75 -2.14 0.21
C LEU A 74 2.36 -3.55 0.64
N VAL A 75 1.55 -3.67 1.66
CA VAL A 75 1.04 -4.95 2.16
C VAL A 75 -0.46 -5.00 1.87
N ILE A 76 -0.90 -6.08 1.24
CA ILE A 76 -2.28 -6.27 0.82
C ILE A 76 -2.94 -7.35 1.66
N THR A 77 -4.08 -6.99 2.24
CA THR A 77 -4.86 -7.91 3.09
C THR A 77 -5.60 -8.95 2.26
N HIS A 78 -6.28 -8.52 1.20
CA HIS A 78 -7.00 -9.41 0.29
C HIS A 78 -7.28 -8.73 -1.07
N GLY A 79 -7.85 -9.48 -2.02
CA GLY A 79 -7.96 -9.09 -3.42
C GLY A 79 -9.20 -8.29 -3.83
N HIS A 80 -10.01 -7.77 -2.91
CA HIS A 80 -11.16 -6.96 -3.30
C HIS A 80 -10.75 -5.57 -3.82
N GLU A 81 -11.54 -5.01 -4.72
CA GLU A 81 -11.26 -3.71 -5.36
C GLU A 81 -11.11 -2.57 -4.34
N ASP A 82 -11.82 -2.63 -3.23
CA ASP A 82 -11.69 -1.66 -2.15
C ASP A 82 -10.43 -1.83 -1.28
N HIS A 83 -9.55 -2.78 -1.65
CA HIS A 83 -8.22 -2.99 -1.08
C HIS A 83 -7.08 -2.97 -2.13
N ILE A 84 -7.35 -3.30 -3.40
CA ILE A 84 -6.32 -3.34 -4.46
C ILE A 84 -6.59 -2.40 -5.65
N GLY A 85 -7.79 -1.82 -5.73
CA GLY A 85 -8.26 -1.12 -6.92
C GLY A 85 -7.46 0.14 -7.25
N SER A 86 -6.87 0.80 -6.25
CA SER A 86 -6.09 2.02 -6.47
C SER A 86 -4.59 1.80 -6.69
N ILE A 87 -4.12 0.55 -6.67
CA ILE A 87 -2.70 0.22 -6.87
C ILE A 87 -2.11 0.80 -8.17
N PRO A 88 -2.77 0.70 -9.34
CA PRO A 88 -2.22 1.27 -10.57
C PRO A 88 -1.96 2.78 -10.47
N PHE A 89 -2.88 3.50 -9.84
CA PHE A 89 -2.77 4.95 -9.66
C PHE A 89 -1.70 5.32 -8.63
N LEU A 90 -1.56 4.53 -7.56
CA LEU A 90 -0.47 4.67 -6.60
C LEU A 90 0.90 4.52 -7.29
N LEU A 91 1.07 3.47 -8.09
CA LEU A 91 2.34 3.17 -8.78
C LEU A 91 2.69 4.20 -9.87
N GLN A 92 1.71 4.90 -10.41
CA GLN A 92 1.95 6.04 -11.32
C GLN A 92 2.47 7.29 -10.58
N MET A 93 2.20 7.42 -9.29
CA MET A 93 2.57 8.59 -8.49
C MET A 93 3.86 8.41 -7.68
N VAL A 94 4.09 7.22 -7.15
CA VAL A 94 5.21 6.92 -6.26
C VAL A 94 5.84 5.58 -6.56
N LYS A 95 7.13 5.44 -6.22
CA LYS A 95 7.82 4.16 -6.34
C LYS A 95 7.52 3.29 -5.12
N VAL A 96 6.89 2.15 -5.33
CA VAL A 96 6.71 1.10 -4.32
C VAL A 96 7.59 -0.08 -4.71
N PRO A 97 8.67 -0.38 -3.98
CA PRO A 97 9.63 -1.38 -4.42
C PRO A 97 9.09 -2.81 -4.33
N LEU A 98 8.22 -3.09 -3.36
CA LEU A 98 7.74 -4.42 -3.02
C LEU A 98 6.24 -4.36 -2.68
N ILE A 99 5.46 -5.30 -3.20
CA ILE A 99 4.08 -5.56 -2.79
C ILE A 99 4.00 -6.97 -2.22
N TYR A 100 3.60 -7.10 -0.96
CA TYR A 100 3.31 -8.38 -0.30
C TYR A 100 1.82 -8.66 -0.32
N ALA A 101 1.42 -9.85 -0.78
CA ALA A 101 0.03 -10.24 -0.80
C ALA A 101 -0.13 -11.77 -0.82
N SER A 102 -1.33 -12.27 -0.53
CA SER A 102 -1.65 -13.69 -0.74
C SER A 102 -1.60 -14.05 -2.23
N LYS A 103 -1.42 -15.34 -2.54
CA LYS A 103 -1.36 -15.84 -3.92
C LYS A 103 -2.54 -15.39 -4.81
N LEU A 104 -3.76 -15.41 -4.27
CA LEU A 104 -4.95 -14.94 -4.99
C LEU A 104 -4.87 -13.43 -5.24
N ALA A 105 -4.54 -12.65 -4.22
CA ALA A 105 -4.40 -11.20 -4.35
C ALA A 105 -3.28 -10.83 -5.33
N CYS A 106 -2.12 -11.48 -5.29
CA CYS A 106 -1.06 -11.30 -6.29
C CYS A 106 -1.56 -11.54 -7.71
N SER A 107 -2.35 -12.59 -7.94
CA SER A 107 -2.89 -12.89 -9.28
C SER A 107 -3.83 -11.78 -9.78
N LEU A 108 -4.71 -11.28 -8.91
CA LEU A 108 -5.63 -10.18 -9.23
C LEU A 108 -4.88 -8.86 -9.47
N ILE A 109 -3.85 -8.57 -8.66
CA ILE A 109 -3.00 -7.39 -8.84
C ILE A 109 -2.23 -7.49 -10.16
N ARG A 110 -1.63 -8.63 -10.51
CA ARG A 110 -0.93 -8.81 -11.80
C ARG A 110 -1.86 -8.58 -12.98
N HIS A 111 -3.08 -9.10 -12.93
CA HIS A 111 -4.08 -8.85 -13.96
C HIS A 111 -4.33 -7.35 -14.13
N LYS A 112 -4.60 -6.65 -13.02
CA LYS A 112 -4.83 -5.21 -13.02
C LYS A 112 -3.61 -4.42 -13.52
N LEU A 113 -2.39 -4.76 -13.10
CA LEU A 113 -1.17 -4.10 -13.58
C LEU A 113 -0.95 -4.31 -15.09
N THR A 114 -1.36 -5.46 -15.63
CA THR A 114 -1.34 -5.71 -17.09
C THR A 114 -2.25 -4.75 -17.84
N GLU A 115 -3.48 -4.54 -17.36
CA GLU A 115 -4.44 -3.60 -17.99
C GLU A 115 -3.91 -2.17 -18.05
N TYR A 116 -3.09 -1.78 -17.07
CA TYR A 116 -2.49 -0.45 -16.98
C TYR A 116 -1.07 -0.36 -17.54
N HIS A 117 -0.51 -1.45 -18.10
CA HIS A 117 0.86 -1.52 -18.62
C HIS A 117 1.95 -1.21 -17.55
N LEU A 118 1.74 -1.68 -16.32
CA LEU A 118 2.58 -1.43 -15.14
C LEU A 118 3.21 -2.71 -14.55
N THR A 119 3.31 -3.79 -15.33
CA THR A 119 3.80 -5.10 -14.85
C THR A 119 5.20 -5.06 -14.27
N ASP A 120 6.05 -4.13 -14.72
CA ASP A 120 7.43 -3.96 -14.26
C ASP A 120 7.61 -2.83 -13.23
N ALA A 121 6.51 -2.19 -12.80
CA ALA A 121 6.57 -1.04 -11.89
C ALA A 121 6.96 -1.42 -10.45
N THR A 122 6.78 -2.69 -10.07
CA THR A 122 7.01 -3.18 -8.70
C THR A 122 7.24 -4.68 -8.68
N LYS A 123 7.78 -5.20 -7.58
CA LYS A 123 7.94 -6.65 -7.36
C LYS A 123 6.83 -7.16 -6.45
N LEU A 124 6.06 -8.13 -6.96
CA LEU A 124 5.06 -8.86 -6.17
C LEU A 124 5.69 -10.07 -5.48
N ILE A 125 5.48 -10.17 -4.16
CA ILE A 125 5.95 -11.26 -3.31
C ILE A 125 4.71 -11.93 -2.71
N GLU A 126 4.54 -13.21 -3.03
CA GLU A 126 3.49 -14.04 -2.45
C GLU A 126 3.86 -14.38 -1.00
N ILE A 127 2.90 -14.19 -0.09
CA ILE A 127 3.00 -14.53 1.33
C ILE A 127 1.78 -15.37 1.75
N ASP A 128 1.95 -16.14 2.82
CA ASP A 128 0.94 -16.97 3.47
C ASP A 128 1.01 -16.82 5.01
N ASP A 129 0.23 -17.63 5.72
CA ASP A 129 0.11 -17.56 7.18
C ASP A 129 1.41 -17.92 7.93
N ASP A 130 2.35 -18.61 7.26
CA ASP A 130 3.64 -19.01 7.81
C ASP A 130 4.78 -18.06 7.40
N SER A 131 4.46 -17.01 6.61
CA SER A 131 5.44 -16.11 6.04
C SER A 131 5.78 -14.95 6.99
N ASP A 132 7.06 -14.82 7.32
CA ASP A 132 7.62 -13.58 7.87
C ASP A 132 8.15 -12.69 6.74
N PHE A 133 7.84 -11.39 6.78
CA PHE A 133 8.42 -10.42 5.85
C PHE A 133 9.01 -9.21 6.58
N TYR A 134 9.99 -8.60 5.93
CA TYR A 134 10.72 -7.45 6.46
C TYR A 134 10.55 -6.25 5.52
N ALA A 135 10.07 -5.14 6.06
CA ALA A 135 9.87 -3.89 5.33
C ALA A 135 10.47 -2.73 6.13
N GLY A 136 11.78 -2.57 6.04
CA GLY A 136 12.54 -1.56 6.77
C GLY A 136 13.97 -1.45 6.25
N SER A 137 14.62 -0.32 6.53
CA SER A 137 16.02 -0.06 6.14
C SER A 137 17.05 -0.70 7.07
N CYS A 138 16.60 -1.34 8.16
CA CYS A 138 17.46 -1.98 9.15
C CYS A 138 17.80 -3.44 8.80
N PHE A 139 18.41 -3.69 7.64
CA PHE A 139 19.03 -4.97 7.28
C PHE A 139 20.28 -4.77 6.43
#